data_AF-A0A3D5GG08-F1
#
_entry.id   AF-A0A3D5GG08-F1
#
_cell.length_a   1.000
_cell.length_b   1.000
_cell.length_c   1.000
_cell.angle_alpha   90.00
_cell.angle_beta   90.00
_cell.angle_gamma   90.00
#
_symmetry.space_group_name_H-M   'P 1'
#
loop_
_entity.id
_entity.type
_entity.pdbx_description
1 polymer ?
#
loop_
_entity_poly.entity_id
_entity_poly.type
_entity_poly.pdbx_seq_one_letter_code
_entity_poly.pdbx_strand_id
1 'polypeptide(L)'
;MSPETLLKEPLVQAEASPFSSESFDNYVMTTYGRFNIALERGEGCRVWDTEGREYLDFVAGIATCTLGHAHPALIEAVTQQIQTLHHVSNLYYIPVQGELAKW
;
A
#
# COMPACT_ATOMS: atom_id res chain seq x y z
N MET A 1 -21.14 -15.85 -1.39
CA MET A 1 -20.31 -15.56 -2.57
C MET A 1 -19.08 -16.45 -2.46
N SER A 2 -18.92 -17.46 -3.32
CA SER A 2 -17.75 -18.35 -3.23
C SER A 2 -16.52 -17.66 -3.82
N PRO A 3 -15.30 -17.95 -3.33
CA PRO A 3 -14.05 -17.40 -3.87
C PRO A 3 -13.90 -17.60 -5.39
N GLU A 4 -14.50 -18.66 -5.92
CA GLU A 4 -14.51 -19.03 -7.34
C GLU A 4 -15.24 -18.01 -8.23
N THR A 5 -16.08 -17.15 -7.64
CA THR A 5 -16.80 -16.11 -8.41
C THR A 5 -15.89 -14.98 -8.87
N LEU A 6 -14.74 -14.78 -8.20
CA LEU A 6 -13.77 -13.71 -8.48
C LEU A 6 -12.61 -14.14 -9.40
N LEU A 7 -12.47 -15.45 -9.66
CA LEU A 7 -11.30 -16.03 -10.35
C LEU A 7 -11.58 -16.43 -11.80
N LYS A 8 -12.71 -16.01 -12.39
CA LYS A 8 -13.11 -16.43 -13.74
C LYS A 8 -12.29 -15.82 -14.86
N GLU A 9 -11.52 -14.78 -14.58
CA GLU A 9 -10.53 -14.25 -15.51
C GLU A 9 -9.15 -14.69 -15.01
N PRO A 10 -8.33 -15.35 -15.84
CA PRO A 10 -6.92 -15.48 -15.51
C PRO A 10 -6.40 -14.07 -15.25
N LEU A 11 -5.63 -13.89 -14.17
CA LEU A 11 -4.87 -12.67 -13.96
C LEU A 11 -4.05 -12.46 -15.23
N VAL A 12 -4.54 -11.60 -16.12
CA VAL A 12 -3.79 -11.14 -17.28
C VAL A 12 -2.51 -10.63 -16.65
N GLN A 13 -1.39 -11.27 -16.98
CA GLN A 13 -0.09 -10.67 -16.72
C GLN A 13 -0.10 -9.38 -17.51
N ALA A 14 -0.53 -8.30 -16.87
CA ALA A 14 -0.51 -6.98 -17.46
C ALA A 14 0.95 -6.72 -17.76
N GLU A 15 1.32 -6.74 -19.04
CA GLU A 15 2.58 -6.14 -19.46
C GLU A 15 2.58 -4.74 -18.87
N ALA A 16 3.53 -4.45 -17.99
CA ALA A 16 3.57 -3.20 -17.26
C ALA A 16 3.78 -2.07 -18.28
N SER A 17 2.70 -1.38 -18.66
CA SER A 17 2.85 -0.15 -19.43
C SER A 17 3.50 0.88 -18.52
N PRO A 18 4.40 1.73 -19.04
CA PRO A 18 4.94 2.83 -18.25
C PRO A 18 3.81 3.70 -17.68
N PHE A 19 4.04 4.27 -16.50
CA PHE A 19 3.06 5.13 -15.84
C PHE A 19 2.70 6.34 -16.73
N SER A 20 1.40 6.68 -16.78
CA SER A 20 0.87 7.84 -17.50
C SER A 20 0.07 8.72 -16.55
N SER A 21 0.54 9.95 -16.35
CA SER A 21 -0.18 10.96 -15.56
C SER A 21 -1.51 11.35 -16.20
N GLU A 22 -1.58 11.43 -17.54
CA GLU A 22 -2.82 11.69 -18.26
C GLU A 22 -3.87 10.60 -17.99
N SER A 23 -3.48 9.33 -18.06
CA SER A 23 -4.37 8.23 -17.72
C SER A 23 -4.85 8.35 -16.28
N PHE A 24 -3.94 8.58 -15.33
CA PHE A 24 -4.28 8.76 -13.92
C PHE A 24 -5.29 9.90 -13.70
N ASP A 25 -5.05 11.07 -14.31
CA ASP A 25 -5.89 12.26 -14.16
C ASP A 25 -7.28 12.11 -14.80
N ASN A 26 -7.42 11.25 -15.81
CA ASN A 26 -8.72 10.92 -16.41
C ASN A 26 -9.62 10.08 -15.48
N TYR A 27 -9.04 9.30 -14.57
CA TYR A 27 -9.78 8.37 -13.69
C TYR A 27 -9.78 8.79 -12.22
N VAL A 28 -8.95 9.75 -11.81
CA VAL A 28 -8.83 10.20 -10.41
C VAL A 28 -9.20 11.68 -10.30
N MET A 29 -10.15 11.99 -9.42
CA MET A 29 -10.58 13.37 -9.18
C MET A 29 -9.41 14.29 -8.77
N THR A 30 -9.37 15.50 -9.35
CA THR A 30 -8.31 16.49 -9.14
C THR A 30 -8.42 17.20 -7.78
N THR A 31 -8.10 16.49 -6.71
CA THR A 31 -8.15 17.01 -5.32
C THR A 31 -6.80 17.50 -4.79
N TYR A 32 -5.69 17.27 -5.51
CA TYR A 32 -4.33 17.63 -5.10
C TYR A 32 -3.53 18.23 -6.26
N GLY A 33 -2.67 19.21 -5.95
CA GLY A 33 -1.59 19.62 -6.84
C GLY A 33 -0.40 18.67 -6.67
N ARG A 34 -0.27 17.69 -7.57
CA ARG A 34 0.75 16.64 -7.46
C ARG A 34 2.07 17.09 -8.10
N PHE A 35 3.19 16.64 -7.53
CA PHE A 35 4.49 16.71 -8.22
C PHE A 35 4.49 15.73 -9.40
N ASN A 36 5.22 16.07 -10.47
CA ASN A 36 5.38 15.19 -11.63
C ASN A 36 6.40 14.07 -11.36
N ILE A 37 6.14 13.27 -10.32
CA ILE A 37 6.95 12.13 -9.87
C ILE A 37 5.99 10.99 -9.52
N ALA A 38 6.19 9.83 -10.14
CA ALA A 38 5.41 8.62 -9.87
C ALA A 38 6.29 7.62 -9.13
N LEU A 39 6.07 7.44 -7.82
CA LEU A 39 6.84 6.52 -6.99
C LEU A 39 6.30 5.08 -7.11
N GLU A 40 7.20 4.11 -7.26
CA GLU A 40 6.83 2.68 -7.39
C GLU A 40 7.46 1.76 -6.34
N ARG A 41 8.55 2.19 -5.70
CA ARG A 41 9.25 1.41 -4.67
C ARG A 41 9.71 2.31 -3.54
N GLY A 42 9.74 1.76 -2.32
CA GLY A 42 10.35 2.41 -1.16
C GLY A 42 11.05 1.40 -0.25
N GLU A 43 12.10 1.85 0.43
CA GLU A 43 12.90 1.07 1.37
C GLU A 43 13.59 2.01 2.37
N GLY A 44 13.24 1.89 3.65
CA GLY A 44 13.76 2.80 4.68
C GLY A 44 13.40 4.26 4.37
N CYS A 45 14.40 5.13 4.29
CA CYS A 45 14.20 6.55 3.93
C CYS A 45 14.37 6.84 2.43
N ARG A 46 14.36 5.82 1.57
CA ARG A 46 14.55 5.98 0.12
C ARG A 46 13.32 5.54 -0.65
N VAL A 47 13.07 6.22 -1.77
CA VAL A 47 12.01 5.89 -2.72
C VAL A 47 12.54 5.94 -4.15
N TRP A 48 11.93 5.16 -5.04
CA TRP A 48 12.28 5.10 -6.46
C TRP A 48 11.04 5.41 -7.29
N ASP A 49 11.21 6.23 -8.34
CA ASP A 49 10.17 6.48 -9.32
C ASP A 49 10.13 5.43 -10.43
N THR A 50 9.08 5.47 -11.25
CA THR A 50 8.85 4.57 -12.39
C THR A 50 9.88 4.71 -13.52
N GLU A 51 10.76 5.71 -13.44
CA GLU A 51 11.91 5.88 -14.34
C GLU A 51 13.22 5.33 -13.73
N GLY A 52 13.15 4.76 -12.53
CA GLY A 52 14.28 4.20 -11.79
C GLY A 52 15.12 5.24 -11.03
N ARG A 53 14.69 6.50 -10.94
CA ARG A 53 15.41 7.52 -10.16
C ARG A 53 15.18 7.33 -8.67
N GLU A 54 16.25 7.43 -7.91
CA GLU A 54 16.24 7.30 -6.45
C GLU A 54 16.18 8.66 -5.76
N TYR A 55 15.39 8.75 -4.70
CA TYR A 55 15.23 9.94 -3.88
C TYR A 55 15.42 9.60 -2.40
N LEU A 56 16.03 10.54 -1.67
CA LEU A 56 16.00 10.54 -0.21
C LEU A 56 14.71 11.23 0.26
N ASP A 57 13.88 10.52 1.01
CA ASP A 57 12.55 10.98 1.42
C ASP A 57 12.61 11.73 2.76
N PHE A 58 12.45 13.05 2.71
CA PHE A 58 12.30 13.92 3.88
C PHE A 58 10.84 14.32 4.16
N VAL A 59 9.89 13.80 3.39
CA VAL A 59 8.45 14.02 3.56
C VAL A 59 7.85 12.91 4.43
N ALA A 60 8.38 11.69 4.32
CA ALA A 60 7.95 10.50 5.07
C ALA A 60 6.44 10.27 5.00
N GLY A 61 5.84 10.50 3.81
CA GLY A 61 4.38 10.40 3.63
C GLY A 61 3.59 11.35 4.53
N ILE A 62 4.04 12.60 4.69
CA ILE A 62 3.50 13.57 5.66
C ILE A 62 3.61 13.00 7.08
N ALA A 63 4.84 12.67 7.48
CA ALA A 63 5.18 12.08 8.79
C ALA A 63 4.44 10.76 9.14
N THR A 64 3.93 10.03 8.15
CA THR A 64 3.23 8.75 8.33
C THR A 64 4.19 7.57 8.36
N CYS A 65 5.20 7.56 7.49
CA CYS A 65 6.16 6.47 7.32
C CYS A 65 7.28 6.54 8.37
N THR A 66 6.94 6.53 9.66
CA THR A 66 7.89 6.74 10.77
C THR A 66 8.96 5.66 10.90
N LEU A 67 8.64 4.42 10.51
CA LEU A 67 9.59 3.30 10.43
C LEU A 67 10.31 3.22 9.06
N GLY A 68 10.07 4.19 8.17
CA GLY A 68 10.47 4.11 6.77
C GLY A 68 9.53 3.24 5.93
N HIS A 69 9.79 3.23 4.62
CA HIS A 69 9.05 2.47 3.63
C HIS A 69 9.42 0.98 3.69
N ALA A 70 8.43 0.11 3.48
CA ALA A 70 8.60 -1.35 3.41
C ALA A 70 9.37 -1.97 4.58
N HIS A 71 9.15 -1.48 5.81
CA HIS A 71 9.85 -1.97 6.99
C HIS A 71 9.56 -3.48 7.23
N PRO A 72 10.58 -4.36 7.33
CA PRO A 72 10.38 -5.82 7.39
C PRO A 72 9.43 -6.29 8.49
N ALA A 73 9.53 -5.72 9.71
CA ALA A 73 8.65 -6.09 10.82
C ALA A 73 7.19 -5.72 10.58
N LEU A 74 6.92 -4.63 9.83
CA LEU A 74 5.56 -4.23 9.50
C LEU A 74 4.96 -5.16 8.43
N ILE A 75 5.77 -5.52 7.43
CA ILE A 75 5.38 -6.49 6.40
C ILE A 75 5.00 -7.83 7.04
N GLU A 76 5.84 -8.35 7.93
CA GLU A 76 5.60 -9.60 8.64
C GLU A 76 4.31 -9.55 9.47
N ALA A 77 4.16 -8.55 10.35
CA ALA A 77 3.00 -8.43 11.23
C ALA A 77 1.67 -8.30 10.46
N VAL A 78 1.64 -7.46 9.41
CA VAL A 78 0.45 -7.28 8.58
C VAL A 78 0.13 -8.55 7.79
N THR A 79 1.14 -9.20 7.20
CA THR A 79 0.94 -10.42 6.40
C THR A 79 0.43 -11.56 7.27
N GLN A 80 0.96 -11.74 8.47
CA GLN A 80 0.49 -12.75 9.40
C GLN A 80 -0.96 -12.51 9.81
N GLN A 81 -1.31 -11.27 10.17
CA GLN A 81 -2.66 -10.93 10.58
C GLN A 81 -3.66 -11.05 9.43
N ILE A 82 -3.31 -10.60 8.21
CA ILE A 82 -4.19 -10.68 7.04
C ILE A 82 -4.44 -12.15 6.66
N GLN A 83 -3.45 -13.04 6.74
CA GLN A 83 -3.67 -14.48 6.53
C GLN A 83 -4.60 -15.12 7.58
N THR A 84 -4.74 -14.50 8.76
CA THR A 84 -5.55 -15.01 9.86
C THR A 84 -6.97 -14.43 9.86
N LEU A 85 -7.09 -13.09 9.90
CA LEU A 85 -8.37 -12.38 9.98
C LEU A 85 -8.19 -10.90 9.59
N HIS A 86 -8.96 -10.43 8.61
CA HIS A 86 -8.85 -9.05 8.09
C HIS A 86 -9.72 -8.07 8.89
N HIS A 87 -11.02 -8.32 8.91
CA HIS A 87 -11.99 -7.43 9.52
C HIS A 87 -13.15 -8.22 10.09
N VAL A 88 -13.47 -7.89 11.33
CA VAL A 88 -14.76 -8.18 11.96
C VAL A 88 -15.30 -6.87 12.52
N SER A 89 -16.62 -6.73 12.57
CA SER A 89 -17.24 -5.56 13.18
C SER A 89 -16.92 -5.50 14.68
N ASN A 90 -17.24 -4.38 15.31
CA ASN A 90 -17.13 -4.23 16.77
C ASN A 90 -18.17 -5.04 17.56
N LEU A 91 -18.92 -5.95 16.91
CA LEU A 91 -19.87 -6.85 17.58
C LEU A 91 -19.16 -8.02 18.29
N TYR A 92 -17.87 -8.25 18.01
CA TYR A 92 -17.10 -9.37 18.55
C TYR A 92 -15.83 -8.90 19.26
N TYR A 93 -15.31 -9.72 20.17
CA TYR A 93 -14.02 -9.47 20.80
C TYR A 93 -12.87 -9.80 19.84
N ILE A 94 -11.89 -8.90 19.77
CA ILE A 94 -10.68 -9.04 18.94
C ILE A 94 -9.46 -9.07 19.88
N PRO A 95 -8.87 -10.25 20.15
CA PRO A 95 -7.79 -10.37 21.15
C PRO A 95 -6.60 -9.44 20.90
N VAL A 96 -6.13 -9.35 19.65
CA VAL A 96 -4.99 -8.48 19.27
C VAL A 96 -5.27 -6.98 19.48
N GLN A 97 -6.53 -6.55 19.36
CA GLN A 97 -6.95 -5.18 19.70
C GLN A 97 -6.82 -4.94 21.21
N GLY A 98 -7.25 -5.91 22.02
CA GLY A 98 -7.12 -5.86 23.47
C GLY A 98 -5.67 -5.84 23.94
N GLU A 99 -4.77 -6.59 23.31
CA GLU A 99 -3.34 -6.55 23.61
C GLU A 99 -2.71 -5.21 23.23
N LEU A 100 -3.04 -4.64 22.05
CA LEU A 100 -2.57 -3.31 21.66
C LEU A 100 -3.01 -2.23 22.65
N ALA A 101 -4.23 -2.30 23.19
CA ALA A 101 -4.75 -1.31 24.14
C ALA A 101 -4.03 -1.30 25.50
N LYS A 102 -3.26 -2.34 25.83
CA LYS A 102 -2.44 -2.41 27.06
C LYS A 102 -1.06 -1.75 26.89
N TRP A 103 -0.68 -1.41 25.67
CA TRP A 103 0.65 -0.89 25.33
C TRP A 103 0.95 0.45 26.00
#